data_AF-A0AA41DTF6-F1
#
_entry.id   AF-A0AA41DTF6-F1
#
_cell.length_a   1.000
_cell.length_b   1.000
_cell.length_c   1.000
_cell.angle_alpha   90.00
_cell.angle_beta   90.00
_cell.angle_gamma   90.00
#
_symmetry.space_group_name_H-M   'P 1'
#
loop_
_entity.id
_entity.type
_entity.pdbx_description
1 polymer ?
#
loop_
_entity_poly.entity_id
_entity_poly.type
_entity_poly.pdbx_seq_one_letter_code
_entity_poly.pdbx_strand_id
1 'polypeptide(L)'
;MADETNEKAPAKKTTRKPDPVTQLLNEVKAEIKGFSDLEVKAVAVGRAEQYDRRATAWNRHYAQHGTLDGLLLSLGFEALAALNPAERRYSLVQLAAAALLSVEKLDGGK
;
A
#
# COMPACT_ATOMS: atom_id res chain seq x y z
N MET A 1 -19.90 9.37 -62.72
CA MET A 1 -20.31 9.36 -61.29
C MET A 1 -20.14 7.94 -60.79
N ALA A 2 -19.14 7.70 -59.97
CA ALA A 2 -19.05 6.55 -59.07
C ALA A 2 -18.08 6.98 -57.97
N ASP A 3 -18.66 7.39 -56.84
CA ASP A 3 -17.94 7.79 -55.63
C ASP A 3 -17.86 6.54 -54.75
N GLU A 4 -16.72 5.86 -54.79
CA GLU A 4 -16.45 4.69 -53.94
C GLU A 4 -15.94 5.18 -52.58
N THR A 5 -16.87 5.32 -51.63
CA THR A 5 -16.56 5.58 -50.22
C THR A 5 -16.09 4.29 -49.56
N ASN A 6 -14.78 4.18 -49.37
CA ASN A 6 -14.14 3.10 -48.63
C ASN A 6 -14.33 3.33 -47.11
N GLU A 7 -15.38 2.73 -46.55
CA GLU A 7 -15.73 2.83 -45.14
C GLU A 7 -14.74 1.99 -44.29
N LYS A 8 -13.76 2.67 -43.67
CA LYS A 8 -12.84 2.04 -42.71
C LYS A 8 -13.62 1.66 -41.45
N ALA A 9 -13.78 0.35 -41.21
CA ALA A 9 -14.29 -0.20 -39.97
C ALA A 9 -13.47 0.30 -38.76
N PRO A 10 -14.13 0.69 -37.64
CA PRO A 10 -13.43 1.20 -36.47
C PRO A 10 -12.59 0.08 -35.84
N ALA A 11 -11.29 0.34 -35.67
CA ALA A 11 -10.38 -0.58 -35.01
C ALA A 11 -10.90 -0.91 -33.59
N LYS A 12 -11.17 -2.20 -33.31
CA LYS A 12 -11.48 -2.69 -31.97
C LYS A 12 -10.33 -2.28 -31.05
N LYS A 13 -10.60 -1.36 -30.12
CA LYS A 13 -9.70 -1.05 -29.01
C LYS A 13 -9.53 -2.33 -28.20
N THR A 14 -8.39 -2.99 -28.34
CA THR A 14 -7.97 -4.05 -27.46
C THR A 14 -7.62 -3.40 -26.13
N THR A 15 -8.57 -3.40 -25.19
CA THR A 15 -8.29 -2.97 -23.81
C THR A 15 -7.30 -3.97 -23.23
N ARG A 16 -6.01 -3.63 -23.27
CA ARG A 16 -4.94 -4.42 -22.65
C ARG A 16 -5.31 -4.57 -21.18
N LYS A 17 -5.36 -5.81 -20.68
CA LYS A 17 -5.56 -6.04 -19.24
C LYS A 17 -4.49 -5.25 -18.47
N PRO A 18 -4.88 -4.50 -17.42
CA PRO A 18 -3.90 -3.79 -16.60
C PRO A 18 -2.86 -4.79 -16.07
N ASP A 19 -1.63 -4.33 -15.92
CA ASP A 19 -0.61 -5.11 -15.24
C ASP A 19 -1.01 -5.34 -13.77
N PRO A 20 -0.49 -6.40 -13.11
CA PRO A 20 -0.90 -6.77 -11.75
C PRO A 20 -0.76 -5.64 -10.72
N VAL A 21 0.31 -4.82 -10.81
CA VAL A 21 0.51 -3.68 -9.92
C VAL A 21 -0.57 -2.62 -10.13
N THR A 22 -0.91 -2.31 -11.39
CA THR A 22 -2.02 -1.41 -11.69
C THR A 22 -3.35 -1.94 -11.16
N GLN A 23 -3.59 -3.25 -11.25
CA GLN A 23 -4.81 -3.86 -10.69
C GLN A 23 -4.85 -3.71 -9.16
N LEU A 24 -3.77 -4.06 -8.46
CA LEU A 24 -3.65 -3.93 -7.01
C LEU A 24 -3.85 -2.47 -6.55
N LEU A 25 -3.27 -1.51 -7.25
CA LEU A 25 -3.46 -0.09 -6.94
C LEU A 25 -4.92 0.37 -7.15
N ASN A 26 -5.65 -0.23 -8.09
CA ASN A 26 -7.08 0.07 -8.28
C ASN A 26 -7.93 -0.51 -7.15
N GLU A 27 -7.59 -1.70 -6.65
CA GLU A 27 -8.24 -2.30 -5.48
C GLU A 27 -8.02 -1.44 -4.24
N VAL A 28 -6.79 -1.00 -3.99
CA VAL A 28 -6.47 -0.06 -2.90
C VAL A 28 -7.26 1.24 -3.02
N LYS A 29 -7.37 1.81 -4.23
CA LYS A 29 -8.18 3.02 -4.46
C LYS A 29 -9.66 2.79 -4.17
N ALA A 30 -10.19 1.60 -4.44
CA ALA A 30 -11.56 1.25 -4.11
C ALA A 30 -11.75 1.15 -2.60
N GLU A 31 -10.83 0.49 -1.89
CA GLU A 31 -10.84 0.39 -0.43
C GLU A 31 -10.72 1.76 0.25
N ILE A 32 -9.85 2.65 -0.23
CA ILE A 32 -9.71 4.02 0.30
C ILE A 32 -11.05 4.77 0.27
N LYS A 33 -11.88 4.57 -0.76
CA LYS A 33 -13.22 5.18 -0.82
C LYS A 33 -14.14 4.65 0.27
N GLY A 34 -13.95 3.41 0.72
CA GLY A 34 -14.66 2.83 1.86
C GLY A 34 -14.22 3.38 3.22
N PHE A 35 -13.02 3.98 3.29
CA PHE A 35 -12.44 4.55 4.51
C PHE A 35 -12.61 6.08 4.64
N SER A 36 -13.49 6.70 3.85
CA SER A 36 -13.58 8.17 3.72
C SER A 36 -13.79 8.94 5.02
N ASP A 37 -14.30 8.29 6.07
CA ASP A 37 -14.69 8.92 7.34
C ASP A 37 -13.96 8.37 8.57
N LEU A 38 -12.67 8.02 8.43
CA LEU A 38 -11.86 7.57 9.56
C LEU A 38 -11.58 8.73 10.55
N GLU A 39 -12.47 8.90 11.53
CA GLU A 39 -12.22 9.75 12.70
C GLU A 39 -11.27 9.05 13.68
N VAL A 40 -9.97 9.25 13.50
CA VAL A 40 -8.94 8.70 14.39
C VAL A 40 -8.42 9.77 15.33
N LYS A 41 -8.58 9.55 16.64
CA LYS A 41 -7.99 10.41 17.68
C LYS A 41 -6.46 10.33 17.63
N ALA A 42 -5.81 11.46 17.92
CA ALA A 42 -4.36 11.50 18.04
C ALA A 42 -3.84 10.48 19.07
N VAL A 43 -2.70 9.87 18.78
CA VAL A 43 -1.98 9.05 19.74
C VAL A 43 -1.48 9.95 20.87
N ALA A 44 -1.84 9.60 22.12
CA ALA A 44 -1.37 10.31 23.30
C ALA A 44 0.15 10.16 23.43
N VAL A 45 0.86 11.24 23.78
CA VAL A 45 2.33 11.28 23.86
C VAL A 45 2.90 10.15 24.71
N GLY A 46 2.30 9.85 25.88
CA GLY A 46 2.75 8.76 26.75
C GLY A 46 2.60 7.35 26.16
N ARG A 47 1.86 7.18 25.06
CA ARG A 47 1.79 5.92 24.30
C ARG A 47 2.85 5.82 23.21
N ALA A 48 3.36 6.95 22.71
CA ALA A 48 4.37 6.97 21.64
C ALA A 48 5.64 6.21 22.05
N GLU A 49 6.15 6.43 23.27
CA GLU A 49 7.30 5.70 23.81
C GLU A 49 7.06 4.18 23.96
N GLN A 50 5.81 3.77 24.17
CA GLN A 50 5.47 2.35 24.24
C GLN A 50 5.49 1.74 22.84
N TYR A 51 5.00 2.48 21.84
CA TYR A 51 5.07 2.05 20.45
C TYR A 51 6.49 2.02 19.93
N ASP A 52 7.34 2.99 20.28
CA ASP A 52 8.75 3.00 19.89
C ASP A 52 9.50 1.75 20.40
N ARG A 53 9.29 1.40 21.67
CA ARG A 53 9.83 0.15 22.24
C ARG A 53 9.35 -1.09 21.50
N ARG A 54 8.07 -1.13 21.11
CA ARG A 54 7.50 -2.24 20.33
C ARG A 54 8.03 -2.28 18.90
N ALA A 55 8.19 -1.13 18.26
CA ALA A 55 8.80 -1.01 16.93
C ALA A 55 10.21 -1.59 16.94
N THR A 56 11.00 -1.21 17.95
CA THR A 56 12.36 -1.75 18.16
C THR A 56 12.35 -3.28 18.36
N ALA A 57 11.44 -3.80 19.19
CA ALA A 57 11.36 -5.25 19.44
C ALA A 57 11.02 -6.04 18.17
N TRP A 58 10.02 -5.59 17.41
CA TRP A 58 9.63 -6.23 16.16
C TRP A 58 10.65 -6.05 15.04
N ASN A 59 11.34 -4.90 14.99
CA ASN A 59 12.42 -4.70 14.03
C ASN A 59 13.58 -5.68 14.30
N ARG A 60 13.95 -5.90 15.57
CA ARG A 60 14.93 -6.95 15.93
C ARG A 60 14.44 -8.34 15.56
N HIS A 61 13.16 -8.64 15.80
CA HIS A 61 12.57 -9.92 15.39
C HIS A 61 12.67 -10.12 13.87
N TYR A 62 12.35 -9.10 13.08
CA TYR A 62 12.49 -9.15 11.62
C TYR A 62 13.94 -9.32 11.19
N ALA A 63 14.88 -8.57 11.79
CA ALA A 63 16.30 -8.69 11.48
C ALA A 63 16.85 -10.10 11.76
N GLN A 64 16.28 -10.81 12.75
CA GLN A 64 16.69 -12.16 13.13
C GLN A 64 16.02 -13.26 12.30
N HIS A 65 14.73 -13.12 11.98
CA HIS A 65 13.93 -14.21 11.41
C HIS A 65 13.46 -13.95 9.98
N GLY A 66 13.51 -12.71 9.50
CA GLY A 66 13.08 -12.32 8.16
C GLY A 66 11.57 -12.49 7.91
N THR A 67 10.76 -12.52 8.97
CA THR A 67 9.32 -12.83 8.87
C THR A 67 8.47 -11.61 8.55
N LEU A 68 7.41 -11.81 7.77
CA LEU A 68 6.53 -10.72 7.32
C LEU A 68 5.84 -10.00 8.49
N ASP A 69 5.37 -10.74 9.49
CA ASP A 69 4.76 -10.17 10.70
C ASP A 69 5.74 -9.23 11.42
N GLY A 70 7.02 -9.59 11.50
CA GLY A 70 8.06 -8.76 12.08
C GLY A 70 8.20 -7.42 11.37
N LEU A 71 8.21 -7.44 10.03
CA LEU A 71 8.30 -6.23 9.21
C LEU A 71 7.04 -5.36 9.32
N LEU A 72 5.85 -5.95 9.24
CA LEU A 72 4.61 -5.18 9.27
C LEU A 72 4.36 -4.57 10.65
N LEU A 73 4.63 -5.32 11.72
CA LEU A 73 4.45 -4.83 13.09
C LEU A 73 5.50 -3.79 13.46
N SER A 74 6.75 -3.91 13.00
CA SER A 74 7.76 -2.87 13.24
C SER A 74 7.35 -1.53 12.64
N LEU A 75 7.01 -1.52 11.34
CA LEU A 75 6.61 -0.31 10.61
C LEU A 75 5.29 0.28 11.14
N GLY A 76 4.34 -0.59 11.52
CA GLY A 76 3.09 -0.18 12.15
C GLY A 76 3.32 0.54 13.47
N PHE A 77 4.17 0.01 14.34
CA PHE A 77 4.50 0.68 15.60
C PHE A 77 5.34 1.94 15.40
N GLU A 78 6.23 1.98 14.41
CA GLU A 78 7.01 3.18 14.06
C GLU A 78 6.10 4.34 13.64
N ALA A 79 5.09 4.07 12.80
CA ALA A 79 4.07 5.06 12.43
C ALA A 79 3.28 5.59 13.64
N LEU A 80 3.03 4.74 14.64
CA LEU A 80 2.32 5.12 15.87
C LEU A 80 3.21 5.86 16.87
N ALA A 81 4.52 5.60 16.85
CA ALA A 81 5.52 6.28 17.67
C ALA A 81 5.86 7.68 17.16
N ALA A 82 5.75 7.90 15.84
CA ALA A 82 6.08 9.17 15.19
C ALA A 82 5.31 10.36 15.79
N LEU A 83 6.07 11.34 16.30
CA LEU A 83 5.55 12.52 16.98
C LEU A 83 5.16 13.64 16.02
N ASN A 84 5.72 13.64 14.80
CA ASN A 84 5.36 14.60 13.77
C ASN A 84 4.67 13.94 12.55
N PRO A 85 3.86 14.71 11.78
CA PRO A 85 3.13 14.16 10.63
C PRO A 85 4.01 13.62 9.51
N ALA A 86 5.21 14.17 9.32
CA ALA A 86 6.11 13.78 8.22
C ALA A 86 6.69 12.38 8.44
N GLU A 87 7.23 12.11 9.64
CA GLU A 87 7.71 10.79 10.06
C GLU A 87 6.59 9.76 10.03
N ARG A 88 5.40 10.14 10.51
CA ARG A 88 4.23 9.25 10.48
C ARG A 88 3.88 8.88 9.05
N ARG A 89 3.79 9.87 8.16
CA ARG A 89 3.51 9.63 6.73
C ARG A 89 4.57 8.73 6.11
N TYR A 90 5.84 8.97 6.40
CA TYR A 90 6.93 8.15 5.89
C TYR A 90 6.79 6.68 6.30
N SER A 91 6.56 6.43 7.59
CA SER A 91 6.38 5.08 8.14
C SER A 91 5.15 4.38 7.58
N LEU A 92 4.03 5.11 7.43
CA LEU A 92 2.80 4.57 6.81
C LEU A 92 3.01 4.21 5.33
N VAL A 93 3.80 5.00 4.59
CA VAL A 93 4.12 4.69 3.19
C VAL A 93 5.00 3.45 3.10
N GLN A 94 5.98 3.27 3.99
CA GLN A 94 6.79 2.05 4.05
C GLN A 94 5.93 0.82 4.41
N LEU A 95 5.03 0.95 5.38
CA LEU A 95 4.10 -0.11 5.75
C LEU A 95 3.21 -0.50 4.55
N ALA A 96 2.64 0.49 3.86
CA ALA A 96 1.85 0.26 2.66
C ALA A 96 2.66 -0.44 1.57
N ALA A 97 3.90 -0.01 1.31
CA ALA A 97 4.78 -0.65 0.34
C ALA A 97 5.09 -2.11 0.70
N ALA A 98 5.40 -2.39 1.97
CA ALA A 98 5.66 -3.75 2.45
C ALA A 98 4.43 -4.67 2.31
N ALA A 99 3.23 -4.14 2.64
CA ALA A 99 1.98 -4.86 2.46
C ALA A 99 1.68 -5.14 0.98
N LEU A 100 1.81 -4.13 0.11
CA LEU A 100 1.56 -4.29 -1.33
C LEU A 100 2.53 -5.25 -1.99
N LEU A 101 3.82 -5.19 -1.65
CA LEU A 101 4.82 -6.15 -2.12
C LEU A 101 4.48 -7.57 -1.67
N SER A 102 3.88 -7.73 -0.49
CA SER A 102 3.46 -9.05 0.00
C SER A 102 2.27 -9.59 -0.78
N VAL A 103 1.30 -8.73 -1.13
CA VAL A 103 0.18 -9.11 -2.03
C VAL A 103 0.71 -9.48 -3.41
N GLU A 104 1.61 -8.67 -3.97
CA GLU A 104 2.24 -8.95 -5.27
C GLU A 104 2.91 -10.34 -5.28
N LYS A 105 3.63 -10.71 -4.21
CA LYS A 105 4.23 -12.05 -4.06
C LYS A 105 3.19 -13.16 -3.93
N LEU A 106 2.07 -12.93 -3.25
CA LEU A 106 0.97 -13.89 -3.14
C LEU A 106 0.31 -14.15 -4.50
N ASP A 107 0.20 -13.11 -5.33
CA ASP A 107 -0.34 -13.18 -6.69
C ASP A 107 0.65 -13.76 -7.71
N GLY A 108 1.84 -14.20 -7.27
CA GLY A 108 2.87 -14.82 -8.11
C GLY A 108 3.81 -13.82 -8.78
N GLY A 109 3.87 -12.58 -8.31
CA GLY A 109 4.91 -11.61 -8.64
C GLY A 109 6.29 -12.05 -8.15
N LYS A 110 7.34 -11.56 -8.82
CA LYS A 110 8.75 -11.90 -8.51
C LYS A 110 9.32 -11.01 -7.42
#